data_AF-A0A519KJG8-F1
#
_entry.id   AF-A0A519KJG8-F1
#
_cell.length_a   1.000
_cell.length_b   1.000
_cell.length_c   1.000
_cell.angle_alpha   90.00
_cell.angle_beta   90.00
_cell.angle_gamma   90.00
#
_symmetry.space_group_name_H-M   'P 1'
#
loop_
_entity.id
_entity.type
_entity.pdbx_description
1 polymer ?
#
loop_
_entity_poly.entity_id
_entity_poly.type
_entity_poly.pdbx_seq_one_letter_code
_entity_poly.pdbx_strand_id
1 'polypeptide(L)' 'MRQLKKIIFWIAAVFVGIQLIPVDRTNKAVNAKDNFIDIYKTPQHITVILKNACYDCHSNETKYPDYAYIAPISWTV' A
#
# COMPACT_ATOMS: atom_id res chain seq x y z
N MET A 1 -28.07 16.24 22.80
CA MET A 1 -26.62 16.57 22.88
C MET A 1 -25.78 15.53 23.61
N ARG A 2 -26.13 15.08 24.83
CA ARG A 2 -25.30 14.11 25.59
C ARG A 2 -25.15 12.74 24.92
N GLN A 3 -26.21 12.23 24.30
CA GLN A 3 -26.18 10.93 23.62
C GLN A 3 -25.39 10.96 22.30
N LEU A 4 -25.53 12.03 21.50
CA LEU A 4 -24.74 12.20 20.28
C LEU A 4 -23.23 12.25 20.57
N LYS A 5 -22.83 12.98 21.63
CA LYS A 5 -21.43 13.02 22.08
C LYS A 5 -20.89 11.63 22.45
N LYS A 6 -21.70 10.80 23.13
CA LYS A 6 -21.32 9.42 23.47
C LYS A 6 -21.19 8.53 22.23
N ILE A 7 -22.10 8.65 21.26
CA ILE A 7 -22.05 7.88 20.02
C ILE A 7 -20.79 8.23 19.24
N ILE A 8 -20.51 9.53 19.04
CA ILE A 8 -19.30 9.99 18.35
C ILE A 8 -18.04 9.50 19.07
N PHE A 9 -18.02 9.57 20.40
CA PHE A 9 -16.91 9.07 21.21
C PHE A 9 -16.64 7.58 20.95
N TRP A 10 -17.67 6.74 20.99
CA TRP A 10 -17.51 5.30 20.74
C TRP A 10 -17.09 4.99 19.31
N ILE A 11 -17.67 5.69 18.32
CA ILE A 11 -17.25 5.55 16.91
C ILE A 11 -15.77 5.90 16.77
N ALA A 12 -15.34 7.04 17.29
CA ALA A 12 -13.95 7.45 17.25
C ALA A 12 -13.03 6.45 17.97
N ALA A 13 -13.44 5.95 19.13
CA ALA A 13 -12.68 4.93 19.87
C ALA A 13 -12.51 3.65 19.05
N VAL A 14 -13.55 3.19 18.35
CA VAL A 14 -13.46 2.04 17.45
C VAL A 14 -12.52 2.32 16.28
N PHE A 15 -12.66 3.47 15.60
CA PHE A 15 -11.78 3.83 14.49
C PHE A 15 -10.31 3.91 14.91
N VAL A 16 -10.02 4.45 16.08
CA VAL A 16 -8.67 4.48 16.66
C VAL A 16 -8.19 3.06 16.99
N GLY A 17 -9.06 2.24 17.59
CA GLY A 17 -8.73 0.85 17.94
C GLY A 17 -8.36 0.00 16.72
N ILE A 18 -9.12 0.11 15.62
CA ILE A 18 -8.83 -0.66 14.40
C ILE A 18 -7.56 -0.19 13.68
N GLN A 19 -7.11 1.07 13.86
CA GLN A 19 -5.82 1.52 13.31
C GLN A 19 -4.62 0.76 13.92
N LEU A 20 -4.80 0.14 15.09
CA LEU A 20 -3.74 -0.64 15.75
C LEU A 20 -3.53 -2.04 15.14
N ILE A 21 -4.29 -2.39 14.10
CA ILE A 21 -4.16 -3.65 13.35
C ILE A 21 -3.62 -3.33 11.94
N PRO A 22 -2.29 -3.15 11.79
CA PRO A 22 -1.67 -2.81 10.52
C PRO A 22 -1.56 -4.04 9.60
N VAL A 23 -1.52 -3.77 8.28
CA VAL A 23 -1.16 -4.75 7.25
C VAL A 23 0.33 -4.62 6.94
N ASP A 24 0.99 -5.75 6.66
CA ASP A 24 2.36 -5.73 6.19
C ASP A 24 2.42 -5.20 4.75
N ARG A 25 3.19 -4.12 4.57
CA ARG A 25 3.42 -3.43 3.30
C ARG A 25 4.92 -3.27 3.03
N THR A 26 5.73 -4.13 3.66
CA THR A 26 7.19 -4.06 3.57
C THR A 26 7.65 -4.65 2.24
N ASN A 27 8.26 -3.81 1.40
CA ASN A 27 8.94 -4.29 0.20
C ASN A 27 10.19 -5.07 0.58
N LYS A 28 10.39 -6.23 -0.07
CA LYS A 28 11.64 -6.99 0.06
C LYS A 28 12.79 -6.24 -0.63
N ALA A 29 14.02 -6.70 -0.41
CA ALA A 29 15.17 -6.15 -1.12
C ALA A 29 15.02 -6.34 -2.64
N VAL A 30 15.38 -5.30 -3.39
CA VAL A 30 15.41 -5.33 -4.86
C VAL A 30 16.78 -5.83 -5.31
N ASN A 31 16.78 -6.80 -6.23
CA ASN A 31 18.01 -7.31 -6.84
C ASN A 31 17.99 -7.04 -8.34
N ALA A 32 18.90 -6.17 -8.81
CA ALA A 32 19.03 -5.83 -10.23
C ALA A 32 19.37 -7.05 -11.10
N LYS A 33 19.98 -8.11 -10.53
CA LYS A 33 20.27 -9.35 -11.27
C LYS A 33 19.04 -10.17 -11.60
N ASP A 34 17.94 -9.93 -10.89
CA ASP A 34 16.65 -10.62 -11.08
C ASP A 34 15.61 -9.70 -11.75
N ASN A 35 15.97 -8.42 -11.98
CA ASN A 35 15.09 -7.45 -12.59
C ASN A 35 15.24 -7.47 -14.12
N PHE A 36 14.18 -7.87 -14.82
CA PHE A 36 14.19 -7.97 -16.27
C PHE A 36 14.50 -6.63 -16.97
N ILE A 37 14.15 -5.48 -16.39
CA ILE A 37 14.44 -4.16 -17.00
C ILE A 37 15.95 -3.93 -17.06
N ASP A 38 16.66 -4.35 -16.02
CA ASP A 38 18.10 -4.21 -15.90
C ASP A 38 18.83 -5.25 -16.78
N ILE A 39 18.37 -6.50 -16.75
CA ILE A 39 18.96 -7.62 -17.52
C ILE A 39 18.86 -7.35 -19.03
N TYR A 40 17.68 -6.96 -19.51
CA TYR A 40 17.43 -6.77 -20.95
C TYR A 40 17.71 -5.36 -21.44
N LYS A 41 18.14 -4.44 -20.56
CA LYS A 41 18.34 -3.02 -20.88
C LYS A 41 17.12 -2.43 -21.58
N THR A 42 15.95 -2.64 -20.98
CA THR A 42 14.66 -2.33 -21.59
C THR A 42 14.56 -0.84 -21.93
N PRO A 43 14.09 -0.47 -23.15
CA PRO A 43 13.93 0.93 -23.54
C PRO A 43 13.03 1.72 -22.58
N GLN A 44 13.35 2.99 -22.38
CA GLN A 44 12.69 3.86 -21.39
C GLN A 44 11.15 3.87 -21.49
N HIS A 45 10.60 3.93 -22.70
CA HIS A 45 9.15 3.99 -22.90
C HIS A 45 8.45 2.69 -22.43
N ILE A 46 9.09 1.53 -22.61
CA ILE A 46 8.58 0.24 -22.12
C ILE A 46 8.75 0.13 -20.61
N THR A 47 9.87 0.60 -20.08
CA THR A 47 10.13 0.65 -18.63
C THR A 47 9.02 1.40 -17.89
N VAL A 48 8.57 2.54 -18.42
CA VAL A 48 7.46 3.31 -17.82
C VAL A 48 6.16 2.50 -17.83
N ILE A 49 5.83 1.84 -18.95
CA ILE A 49 4.63 1.02 -19.05
C ILE A 49 4.64 -0.09 -18.01
N LEU A 50 5.75 -0.82 -17.89
CA LEU A 50 5.86 -1.95 -16.98
C LEU A 50 5.85 -1.54 -15.51
N LYS A 51 6.50 -0.42 -15.17
CA LYS A 51 6.42 0.14 -13.81
C LYS A 51 5.00 0.54 -13.45
N ASN A 52 4.25 1.10 -14.38
CA ASN A 52 2.88 1.55 -14.11
C ASN A 52 1.85 0.42 -14.11
N ALA A 53 2.05 -0.63 -14.91
CA ALA A 53 1.06 -1.69 -15.10
C ALA A 53 1.32 -2.95 -14.26
N CYS A 54 2.59 -3.23 -13.90
CA CYS A 54 2.97 -4.53 -13.36
C CYS A 54 3.70 -4.42 -12.01
N TYR A 55 4.51 -3.40 -11.78
CA TYR A 55 5.45 -3.39 -10.65
C TYR A 55 4.76 -3.37 -9.29
N ASP A 56 3.58 -2.77 -9.17
CA ASP A 56 2.88 -2.75 -7.89
C ASP A 56 2.47 -4.14 -7.38
N CYS A 57 2.34 -5.14 -8.27
CA CYS A 57 1.99 -6.52 -7.89
C CYS A 57 3.10 -7.54 -8.16
N HIS A 58 3.96 -7.29 -9.14
CA HIS A 58 4.98 -8.25 -9.62
C HIS A 58 6.41 -7.79 -9.37
N SER A 59 6.63 -6.88 -8.44
CA SER A 59 7.97 -6.45 -8.04
C SER A 59 8.11 -6.33 -6.52
N ASN A 60 9.33 -6.11 -6.05
CA ASN A 60 9.60 -5.69 -4.68
C ASN A 60 9.68 -4.15 -4.58
N GLU A 61 9.03 -3.42 -5.48
CA GLU A 61 9.04 -1.95 -5.56
C GLU A 61 7.61 -1.38 -5.50
N THR A 62 6.67 -2.08 -4.86
CA THR A 62 5.26 -1.66 -4.77
C THR A 62 5.12 -0.28 -4.15
N LYS A 63 4.40 0.62 -4.82
CA LYS A 63 4.06 1.94 -4.31
C LYS A 63 2.66 1.93 -3.72
N TYR A 64 2.59 1.66 -2.42
CA TYR A 64 1.31 1.68 -1.72
C TYR A 64 0.68 3.07 -1.74
N PRO A 65 -0.61 3.19 -2.12
CA PRO A 65 -1.33 4.46 -2.07
C PRO A 65 -1.68 4.84 -0.63
N ASP A 66 -2.00 6.11 -0.38
CA ASP A 66 -2.23 6.64 0.98
C ASP A 66 -3.34 5.89 1.75
N TYR A 67 -4.37 5.44 1.03
CA TYR A 67 -5.46 4.67 1.64
C TYR A 67 -5.02 3.30 2.17
N ALA A 68 -3.88 2.78 1.73
CA ALA A 68 -3.30 1.53 2.23
C ALA A 68 -2.80 1.65 3.68
N TYR A 69 -2.77 2.86 4.25
CA TYR A 69 -2.32 3.13 5.62
C TYR A 69 -3.46 3.42 6.59
N ILE A 70 -4.72 3.45 6.13
CA ILE A 70 -5.89 3.83 6.94
C ILE A 70 -6.86 2.65 7.02
N ALA A 71 -7.03 2.08 8.22
CA ALA A 71 -8.01 1.03 8.44
C ALA A 71 -9.46 1.59 8.37
N PRO A 72 -10.44 0.82 7.89
CA PRO A 72 -10.34 -0.59 7.45
C PRO A 72 -9.91 -0.74 5.98
N ILE A 73 -9.77 0.35 5.23
CA ILE A 73 -9.46 0.31 3.78
C ILE A 73 -8.11 -0.38 3.55
N SER A 74 -7.14 -0.14 4.42
CA SER A 74 -5.83 -0.79 4.40
C SER A 74 -5.89 -2.32 4.40
N TRP A 75 -6.97 -2.96 4.87
CA TRP A 75 -7.13 -4.42 4.88
C TRP A 75 -7.55 -5.01 3.53
N THR A 76 -7.91 -4.16 2.57
CA THR A 76 -8.29 -4.57 1.20
C THR A 76 -7.14 -4.47 0.19
N VAL A 77 -6.00 -3.94 0.65
CA VAL A 77 -4.78 -3.72 -0.14
C VAL A 77 -3.82 -4.86 0.14
#